data_AF-A0A7W5XX68-F1
#
_entry.id   AF-A0A7W5XX68-F1
#
_cell.length_a   1.000
_cell.length_b   1.000
_cell.length_c   1.000
_cell.angle_alpha   90.00
_cell.angle_beta   90.00
_cell.angle_gamma   90.00
#
_symmetry.space_group_name_H-M   'P 1'
#
loop_
_entity.id
_entity.type
_entity.pdbx_description
1 polymer ?
#
loop_
_entity_poly.entity_id
_entity_poly.type
_entity_poly.pdbx_seq_one_letter_code
_entity_poly.pdbx_strand_id
1 'polypeptide(L)'
;GLISCTPAGAMLLVRSIHGEDLSGLNAVVIGRSNLFGKPMAQLLLNANATVTTAHSRTKDLAGVARSADILVAAVGRPEMVKADWVKPGATVIDVGINRIAAPERGEGKSRLVGDVAYAEASDVAAAITPVPGGVGPMTIAMLMANTVIAAHRAAGKKPPKF
;
A
#
# COMPACT_ATOMS: atom_id res chain seq x y z
N GLY A 1 5.42 20.26 -3.18
CA GLY A 1 5.80 19.95 -1.78
C GLY A 1 6.64 18.69 -1.72
N LEU A 2 6.89 18.15 -0.53
CA LEU A 2 7.35 16.76 -0.35
C LEU A 2 6.12 15.85 -0.33
N ILE A 3 6.30 14.57 -0.66
CA ILE A 3 5.24 13.56 -0.66
C ILE A 3 5.35 12.76 0.64
N SER A 4 4.21 12.35 1.22
CA SER A 4 4.22 11.47 2.39
C SER A 4 4.98 10.17 2.09
N CYS A 5 5.85 9.74 3.01
CA CYS A 5 6.86 8.70 2.74
C CYS A 5 6.24 7.33 2.43
N THR A 6 5.24 6.92 3.21
CA THR A 6 4.57 5.61 3.05
C THR A 6 3.83 5.48 1.70
N PRO A 7 2.97 6.43 1.26
CA PRO A 7 2.33 6.35 -0.05
C PRO A 7 3.34 6.51 -1.20
N ALA A 8 4.41 7.30 -1.05
CA ALA A 8 5.49 7.35 -2.03
C ALA A 8 6.19 5.98 -2.19
N GLY A 9 6.48 5.32 -1.06
CA GLY A 9 7.10 3.99 -1.05
C GLY A 9 6.20 2.92 -1.65
N ALA A 10 4.91 2.94 -1.32
CA ALA A 10 3.90 2.08 -1.92
C ALA A 10 3.79 2.30 -3.44
N MET A 11 3.83 3.54 -3.90
CA MET A 11 3.80 3.87 -5.33
C MET A 11 5.00 3.29 -6.09
N LEU A 12 6.19 3.30 -5.50
CA LEU A 12 7.38 2.66 -6.10
C LEU A 12 7.20 1.14 -6.26
N LEU A 13 6.62 0.48 -5.26
CA LEU A 13 6.32 -0.96 -5.35
C LEU A 13 5.31 -1.24 -6.47
N VAL A 14 4.25 -0.43 -6.60
CA VAL A 14 3.29 -0.56 -7.72
C VAL A 14 4.00 -0.38 -9.06
N ARG A 15 4.83 0.65 -9.20
CA ARG A 15 5.56 0.95 -10.43
C ARG A 15 6.61 -0.10 -10.78
N SER A 16 7.19 -0.79 -9.80
CA SER A 16 8.10 -1.90 -10.08
C SER A 16 7.43 -3.09 -10.75
N ILE A 17 6.09 -3.19 -10.67
CA ILE A 17 5.29 -4.24 -11.32
C ILE A 17 4.70 -3.73 -12.64
N HIS A 18 4.14 -2.52 -12.65
CA HIS A 18 3.33 -2.02 -13.78
C HIS A 18 4.02 -0.97 -14.66
N GLY A 19 5.16 -0.42 -14.22
CA GLY A 19 5.80 0.74 -14.84
C GLY A 19 5.23 2.08 -14.34
N GLU A 20 5.70 3.17 -14.95
CA GLU A 20 5.36 4.54 -14.53
C GLU A 20 3.94 4.98 -14.91
N ASP A 21 3.42 4.48 -16.04
CA ASP A 21 2.09 4.78 -16.55
C ASP A 21 1.11 3.66 -16.18
N LEU A 22 0.12 3.98 -15.36
CA LEU A 22 -0.90 3.06 -14.88
C LEU A 22 -2.23 3.22 -15.66
N SER A 23 -2.17 3.85 -16.84
CA SER A 23 -3.33 4.04 -17.72
C SER A 23 -4.09 2.73 -17.96
N GLY A 24 -5.41 2.79 -17.77
CA GLY A 24 -6.30 1.65 -18.00
C GLY A 24 -6.43 0.67 -16.82
N LEU A 25 -5.58 0.79 -15.78
CA LEU A 25 -5.70 -0.04 -14.58
C LEU A 25 -6.75 0.53 -13.62
N ASN A 26 -7.54 -0.36 -13.02
CA ASN A 26 -8.46 -0.03 -11.94
C ASN A 26 -7.78 -0.23 -10.58
N ALA A 27 -7.61 0.84 -9.81
CA ALA A 27 -7.00 0.82 -8.50
C ALA A 27 -8.04 1.07 -7.39
N VAL A 28 -8.03 0.23 -6.36
CA VAL A 28 -8.88 0.38 -5.18
C VAL A 28 -8.01 0.64 -3.96
N VAL A 29 -8.26 1.76 -3.27
CA VAL A 29 -7.60 2.07 -1.99
C VAL A 29 -8.61 1.90 -0.86
N ILE A 30 -8.42 0.89 -0.03
CA ILE A 30 -9.21 0.67 1.18
C ILE A 30 -8.56 1.46 2.33
N GLY A 31 -9.18 2.58 2.68
CA GLY A 31 -8.67 3.50 3.70
C GLY A 31 -8.59 4.92 3.17
N ARG A 32 -9.00 5.90 4.00
CA ARG A 32 -9.06 7.32 3.63
C ARG A 32 -8.40 8.25 4.64
N SER A 33 -7.37 7.74 5.32
CA SER A 33 -6.58 8.54 6.27
C SER A 33 -5.85 9.68 5.55
N ASN A 34 -5.59 10.77 6.27
CA ASN A 34 -4.85 11.91 5.73
C ASN A 34 -3.36 11.57 5.50
N LEU A 35 -2.81 10.63 6.28
CA LEU A 35 -1.39 10.26 6.21
C LEU A 35 -1.06 9.30 5.07
N PHE A 36 -2.02 8.45 4.68
CA PHE A 36 -1.80 7.40 3.68
C PHE A 36 -2.90 7.33 2.62
N GLY A 37 -4.14 7.01 3.01
CA GLY A 37 -5.18 6.60 2.05
C GLY A 37 -5.47 7.67 0.97
N LYS A 38 -5.71 8.91 1.39
CA LYS A 38 -5.96 10.03 0.45
C LYS A 38 -4.73 10.34 -0.42
N PRO A 39 -3.52 10.52 0.15
CA PRO A 39 -2.31 10.67 -0.67
C PRO A 39 -2.09 9.54 -1.67
N MET A 40 -2.29 8.28 -1.28
CA MET A 40 -2.08 7.12 -2.16
C MET A 40 -3.05 7.15 -3.33
N ALA A 41 -4.34 7.40 -3.07
CA ALA A 41 -5.34 7.54 -4.13
C ALA A 41 -4.97 8.64 -5.14
N GLN A 42 -4.45 9.77 -4.65
CA GLN A 42 -3.99 10.85 -5.53
C GLN A 42 -2.75 10.47 -6.35
N LEU A 43 -1.80 9.72 -5.78
CA LEU A 43 -0.61 9.26 -6.52
C LEU A 43 -0.98 8.30 -7.66
N LEU A 44 -1.89 7.36 -7.40
CA LEU A 44 -2.41 6.44 -8.41
C LEU A 44 -3.15 7.18 -9.53
N LEU A 45 -4.00 8.14 -9.15
CA LEU A 45 -4.74 8.97 -10.12
C LEU A 45 -3.78 9.82 -10.97
N ASN A 46 -2.75 10.41 -10.36
CA ASN A 46 -1.73 11.16 -11.08
C ASN A 46 -0.90 10.31 -12.05
N ALA A 47 -0.89 8.99 -11.85
CA ALA A 47 -0.27 8.03 -12.76
C ALA A 47 -1.29 7.40 -13.74
N ASN A 48 -2.45 8.03 -13.93
CA ASN A 48 -3.51 7.64 -14.88
C ASN A 48 -4.34 6.39 -14.54
N ALA A 49 -4.21 5.83 -13.33
CA ALA A 49 -5.12 4.77 -12.90
C ALA A 49 -6.54 5.32 -12.68
N THR A 50 -7.56 4.49 -12.93
CA THR A 50 -8.92 4.76 -12.46
C THR A 50 -9.00 4.39 -10.98
N VAL A 51 -9.30 5.34 -10.10
CA VAL A 51 -9.18 5.14 -8.65
C VAL A 51 -10.52 5.13 -7.93
N THR A 52 -10.79 4.07 -7.18
CA THR A 52 -11.89 4.00 -6.21
C THR A 52 -11.34 4.04 -4.79
N THR A 53 -11.80 5.00 -3.98
CA THR A 53 -11.47 5.05 -2.54
C THR A 53 -12.59 4.41 -1.73
N ALA A 54 -12.30 3.30 -1.06
CA ALA A 54 -13.23 2.58 -0.20
C ALA A 54 -12.94 2.83 1.29
N HIS A 55 -13.95 2.64 2.15
CA HIS A 55 -13.86 2.92 3.59
C HIS A 55 -14.92 2.17 4.40
N SER A 56 -14.95 2.41 5.71
CA SER A 56 -15.88 1.76 6.67
C SER A 56 -17.38 1.95 6.42
N ARG A 57 -17.77 2.73 5.41
CA ARG A 57 -19.18 2.93 4.99
C ARG A 57 -19.44 2.47 3.56
N THR A 58 -18.46 1.84 2.91
CA THR A 58 -18.66 1.17 1.62
C THR A 58 -19.56 -0.04 1.85
N LYS A 59 -20.69 -0.11 1.15
CA LYS A 59 -21.73 -1.13 1.37
C LYS A 59 -21.24 -2.55 1.07
N ASP A 60 -20.63 -2.74 -0.09
CA ASP A 60 -20.03 -4.02 -0.51
C ASP A 60 -18.53 -3.83 -0.69
N LEU A 61 -17.81 -3.84 0.43
CA LEU A 61 -16.36 -3.60 0.41
C LEU A 61 -15.60 -4.72 -0.32
N ALA A 62 -16.04 -5.97 -0.16
CA ALA A 62 -15.43 -7.13 -0.80
C ALA A 62 -15.63 -7.11 -2.32
N GLY A 63 -16.84 -6.81 -2.79
CA GLY A 63 -17.12 -6.68 -4.23
C GLY A 63 -16.36 -5.53 -4.89
N VAL A 64 -16.25 -4.38 -4.20
CA VAL A 64 -15.44 -3.26 -4.69
C VAL A 64 -13.97 -3.66 -4.80
N ALA A 65 -13.40 -4.29 -3.76
CA ALA A 65 -12.02 -4.75 -3.77
C ALA A 65 -11.72 -5.75 -4.91
N ARG A 66 -12.67 -6.64 -5.20
CA ARG A 66 -12.56 -7.68 -6.25
C ARG A 66 -12.52 -7.13 -7.68
N SER A 67 -12.79 -5.84 -7.86
CA SER A 67 -12.67 -5.16 -9.16
C SER A 67 -11.25 -4.66 -9.45
N ALA A 68 -10.36 -4.65 -8.47
CA ALA A 68 -9.09 -3.94 -8.52
C ALA A 68 -7.98 -4.74 -9.24
N ASP A 69 -7.32 -4.12 -10.21
CA ASP A 69 -6.01 -4.56 -10.71
C ASP A 69 -4.91 -4.24 -9.69
N ILE A 70 -5.06 -3.10 -8.99
CA ILE A 70 -4.19 -2.67 -7.89
C ILE A 70 -5.04 -2.49 -6.63
N LEU A 71 -4.87 -3.36 -5.64
CA LEU A 71 -5.57 -3.30 -4.37
C LEU A 71 -4.63 -2.79 -3.28
N VAL A 72 -4.93 -1.65 -2.66
CA VAL A 72 -4.18 -1.09 -1.54
C VAL A 72 -4.98 -1.20 -0.26
N ALA A 73 -4.46 -1.92 0.74
CA ALA A 73 -5.08 -2.08 2.06
C ALA A 73 -4.35 -1.22 3.11
N ALA A 74 -5.08 -0.26 3.70
CA ALA A 74 -4.57 0.64 4.74
C ALA A 74 -5.67 0.99 5.76
N VAL A 75 -6.14 -0.03 6.46
CA VAL A 75 -7.31 -0.03 7.35
C VAL A 75 -6.92 -0.16 8.82
N GLY A 76 -5.81 -0.84 9.13
CA GLY A 76 -5.40 -1.14 10.51
C GLY A 76 -6.32 -2.18 11.16
N ARG A 77 -6.69 -3.21 10.42
CA ARG A 77 -7.50 -4.34 10.89
C ARG A 77 -6.83 -5.64 10.44
N PRO A 78 -6.35 -6.48 11.36
CA PRO A 78 -5.56 -7.66 11.03
C PRO A 78 -6.33 -8.60 10.10
N GLU A 79 -5.71 -8.94 8.97
CA GLU A 79 -6.18 -9.98 8.05
C GLU A 79 -7.65 -9.81 7.60
N MET A 80 -8.13 -8.56 7.51
CA MET A 80 -9.50 -8.25 7.11
C MET A 80 -9.77 -8.55 5.64
N VAL A 81 -8.82 -8.23 4.76
CA VAL A 81 -8.93 -8.51 3.32
C VAL A 81 -8.60 -9.98 3.10
N LYS A 82 -9.59 -10.75 2.67
CA LYS A 82 -9.51 -12.19 2.42
C LYS A 82 -9.17 -12.51 0.97
N ALA A 83 -8.77 -13.74 0.69
CA ALA A 83 -8.43 -14.20 -0.66
C ALA A 83 -9.54 -13.92 -1.69
N ASP A 84 -10.80 -14.11 -1.30
CA ASP A 84 -11.92 -13.88 -2.20
C ASP A 84 -12.13 -12.39 -2.52
N TRP A 85 -11.56 -11.45 -1.76
CA TRP A 85 -11.63 -10.02 -2.06
C TRP A 85 -10.66 -9.61 -3.17
N VAL A 86 -9.70 -10.47 -3.51
CA VAL A 86 -8.62 -10.19 -4.45
C VAL A 86 -9.04 -10.63 -5.85
N LYS A 87 -8.89 -9.75 -6.84
CA LYS A 87 -9.04 -10.13 -8.25
C LYS A 87 -7.88 -11.08 -8.62
N PRO A 88 -8.15 -12.21 -9.31
CA PRO A 88 -7.07 -13.07 -9.82
C PRO A 88 -6.08 -12.27 -10.66
N GLY A 89 -4.79 -12.37 -10.33
CA GLY A 89 -3.72 -11.64 -11.00
C GLY A 89 -3.52 -10.19 -10.55
N ALA A 90 -4.21 -9.73 -9.51
CA ALA A 90 -4.02 -8.38 -8.98
C ALA A 90 -2.66 -8.16 -8.32
N THR A 91 -2.27 -6.90 -8.22
CA THR A 91 -1.20 -6.43 -7.33
C THR A 91 -1.79 -5.94 -6.02
N VAL A 92 -1.35 -6.51 -4.90
CA VAL A 92 -1.84 -6.20 -3.55
C VAL A 92 -0.75 -5.49 -2.74
N ILE A 93 -1.05 -4.28 -2.28
CA ILE A 93 -0.20 -3.49 -1.40
C ILE A 93 -0.82 -3.46 -0.01
N ASP A 94 -0.21 -4.18 0.92
CA ASP A 94 -0.56 -4.23 2.33
C ASP A 94 0.33 -3.29 3.15
N VAL A 95 -0.31 -2.27 3.72
CA VAL A 95 0.33 -1.21 4.50
C VAL A 95 0.02 -1.40 5.99
N GLY A 96 -0.90 -2.30 6.32
CA GLY A 96 -1.33 -2.56 7.69
C GLY A 96 -0.17 -3.04 8.54
N ILE A 97 -0.10 -2.53 9.77
CA ILE A 97 0.82 -3.03 10.79
C ILE A 97 0.00 -3.33 12.03
N ASN A 98 -0.38 -4.59 12.18
CA ASN A 98 -1.19 -5.08 13.29
C ASN A 98 -0.35 -6.03 14.14
N ARG A 99 -0.38 -5.87 15.46
CA ARG A 99 0.32 -6.75 16.41
C ARG A 99 -0.68 -7.72 17.01
N ILE A 100 -0.43 -9.01 16.85
CA ILE A 100 -1.27 -10.08 17.38
C ILE A 100 -0.45 -10.99 18.30
N ALA A 101 -1.11 -11.65 19.25
CA ALA A 101 -0.48 -12.64 20.11
C ALA A 101 0.08 -13.80 19.28
N ALA A 102 1.25 -14.28 19.66
CA ALA A 102 1.94 -15.39 19.02
C ALA A 102 2.37 -16.41 20.09
N PRO A 103 1.41 -17.09 20.76
CA PRO A 103 1.72 -18.04 21.83
C PRO A 103 2.60 -19.20 21.34
N GLU A 104 2.54 -19.53 20.05
CA GLU A 104 3.43 -20.50 19.40
C GLU A 104 4.91 -20.11 19.45
N ARG A 105 5.22 -18.82 19.66
CA ARG A 105 6.59 -18.29 19.83
C ARG A 105 7.00 -18.17 21.30
N GLY A 106 6.10 -18.50 22.24
CA GLY A 106 6.29 -18.38 23.68
C GLY A 106 5.29 -17.42 24.34
N GLU A 107 5.15 -17.53 25.66
CA GLU A 107 4.26 -16.69 26.46
C GLU A 107 4.62 -15.19 26.32
N GLY A 108 3.60 -14.34 26.16
CA GLY A 108 3.77 -12.89 25.98
C GLY A 108 4.38 -12.47 24.64
N LYS A 109 4.66 -13.40 23.71
CA LYS A 109 5.19 -13.06 22.39
C LYS A 109 4.09 -12.60 21.44
N SER A 110 4.49 -11.81 20.46
CA SER A 110 3.62 -11.28 19.41
C SER A 110 4.27 -11.40 18.04
N ARG A 111 3.43 -11.39 17.00
CA ARG A 111 3.84 -11.27 15.60
C ARG A 111 3.15 -10.09 14.94
N LEU A 112 3.77 -9.59 13.88
CA LEU A 112 3.18 -8.56 13.03
C LEU A 112 2.45 -9.24 11.88
N VAL A 113 1.25 -8.74 11.58
CA VAL A 113 0.46 -9.10 10.41
C VAL A 113 -0.09 -7.84 9.76
N GLY A 114 -0.40 -7.95 8.48
CA GLY A 114 -0.96 -6.87 7.71
C GLY A 114 -2.48 -6.80 7.80
N ASP A 115 -3.07 -5.97 6.95
CA ASP A 115 -4.52 -5.89 6.78
C ASP A 115 -5.05 -6.99 5.85
N VAL A 116 -4.16 -7.67 5.12
CA VAL A 116 -4.47 -8.75 4.18
C VAL A 116 -4.11 -10.09 4.81
N ALA A 117 -4.98 -11.09 4.62
CA ALA A 117 -4.71 -12.48 4.95
C ALA A 117 -3.69 -13.04 3.93
N TYR A 118 -2.41 -12.72 4.14
CA TYR A 118 -1.33 -12.93 3.16
C TYR A 118 -1.27 -14.35 2.60
N ALA A 119 -1.36 -15.38 3.47
CA ALA A 119 -1.18 -16.77 3.07
C ALA A 119 -2.20 -17.26 2.03
N GLU A 120 -3.46 -16.83 2.14
CA GLU A 120 -4.51 -17.20 1.18
C GLU A 120 -4.57 -16.22 0.00
N ALA A 121 -4.25 -14.94 0.22
CA ALA A 121 -4.27 -13.92 -0.82
C ALA A 121 -3.10 -14.06 -1.80
N SER A 122 -1.95 -14.60 -1.35
CA SER A 122 -0.78 -14.83 -2.20
C SER A 122 -1.01 -15.86 -3.30
N ASP A 123 -1.96 -16.77 -3.11
CA ASP A 123 -2.31 -17.78 -4.13
C ASP A 123 -3.18 -17.20 -5.26
N VAL A 124 -3.77 -16.01 -5.04
CA VAL A 124 -4.67 -15.34 -5.98
C VAL A 124 -4.00 -14.14 -6.67
N ALA A 125 -3.23 -13.36 -5.92
CA ALA A 125 -2.53 -12.18 -6.40
C ALA A 125 -1.35 -12.55 -7.31
N ALA A 126 -1.10 -11.76 -8.35
CA ALA A 126 0.14 -11.88 -9.13
C ALA A 126 1.35 -11.32 -8.36
N ALA A 127 1.12 -10.30 -7.52
CA ALA A 127 2.13 -9.72 -6.64
C ALA A 127 1.46 -9.25 -5.34
N ILE A 128 2.13 -9.48 -4.21
CA ILE A 128 1.62 -9.10 -2.89
C ILE A 128 2.78 -8.68 -1.98
N THR A 129 2.61 -7.60 -1.23
CA THR A 129 3.61 -7.18 -0.24
C THR A 129 3.44 -7.94 1.08
N PRO A 130 4.51 -8.53 1.65
CA PRO A 130 4.42 -9.19 2.95
C PRO A 130 4.40 -8.18 4.10
N VAL A 131 3.81 -8.59 5.22
CA VAL A 131 3.91 -7.87 6.49
C VAL A 131 4.45 -8.84 7.56
N PRO A 132 5.63 -8.58 8.15
CA PRO A 132 6.56 -7.47 7.84
C PRO A 132 7.33 -7.67 6.52
N GLY A 133 8.00 -6.62 6.05
CA GLY A 133 8.95 -6.69 4.93
C GLY A 133 8.55 -5.96 3.64
N GLY A 134 7.29 -5.52 3.53
CA GLY A 134 6.78 -4.76 2.37
C GLY A 134 6.97 -3.24 2.49
N VAL A 135 5.88 -2.53 2.80
CA VAL A 135 5.84 -1.06 2.75
C VAL A 135 6.64 -0.37 3.87
N GLY A 136 6.86 -1.06 5.00
CA GLY A 136 7.58 -0.52 6.15
C GLY A 136 9.00 -0.01 5.83
N PRO A 137 9.90 -0.87 5.30
CA PRO A 137 11.24 -0.44 4.86
C PRO A 137 11.22 0.72 3.85
N MET A 138 10.25 0.74 2.93
CA MET A 138 10.11 1.81 1.94
C MET A 138 9.80 3.16 2.57
N THR A 139 9.09 3.18 3.71
CA THR A 139 8.80 4.43 4.42
C THR A 139 10.08 5.12 4.90
N ILE A 140 11.05 4.34 5.41
CA ILE A 140 12.33 4.89 5.87
C ILE A 140 13.16 5.36 4.67
N ALA A 141 13.22 4.56 3.60
CA ALA A 141 13.92 4.96 2.37
C ALA A 141 13.37 6.28 1.80
N MET A 142 12.04 6.44 1.76
CA MET A 142 11.40 7.65 1.27
C MET A 142 11.56 8.85 2.21
N LEU A 143 11.72 8.63 3.52
CA LEU A 143 12.15 9.69 4.42
C LEU A 143 13.54 10.20 4.05
N MET A 144 14.49 9.30 3.80
CA MET A 144 15.84 9.69 3.37
C MET A 144 15.81 10.42 2.01
N ALA A 145 15.03 9.92 1.05
CA ALA A 145 14.83 10.57 -0.25
C ALA A 145 14.28 11.99 -0.10
N ASN A 146 13.24 12.17 0.73
CA ASN A 146 12.67 13.48 1.04
C ASN A 146 13.69 14.43 1.69
N THR A 147 14.52 13.93 2.61
CA THR A 147 15.60 14.71 3.23
C THR A 147 16.60 15.20 2.19
N VAL A 148 17.03 14.33 1.27
CA VAL A 148 17.95 14.71 0.18
C VAL A 148 17.32 15.73 -0.75
N ILE A 149 16.04 15.56 -1.12
CA ILE A 149 15.29 16.52 -1.95
C ILE A 149 15.22 17.89 -1.25
N ALA A 150 14.91 17.90 0.04
CA ALA A 150 14.82 19.13 0.83
C ALA A 150 16.16 19.86 0.90
N ALA A 151 17.25 19.13 1.16
CA ALA A 151 18.60 19.70 1.18
C ALA A 151 19.00 20.31 -0.17
N HIS A 152 18.68 19.64 -1.30
CA HIS A 152 18.94 20.20 -2.63
C HIS A 152 18.17 21.49 -2.87
N ARG A 153 16.87 21.52 -2.53
CA ARG A 153 16.04 22.72 -2.68
C ARG A 153 16.57 23.87 -1.83
N ALA A 154 16.96 23.61 -0.57
CA ALA A 154 17.54 24.62 0.31
C ALA A 154 18.87 25.17 -0.23
N ALA A 155 19.66 24.34 -0.91
CA ALA A 155 20.91 24.73 -1.54
C ALA A 155 20.75 25.33 -2.95
N GLY A 156 19.53 25.55 -3.45
CA GLY A 156 19.27 26.04 -4.81
C GLY A 156 19.67 25.06 -5.92
N LYS A 157 19.85 23.78 -5.62
CA LYS A 157 20.24 22.73 -6.56
C LYS A 157 19.02 21.98 -7.10
N LYS A 158 19.13 21.46 -8.33
CA LYS A 158 18.11 20.56 -8.91
C LYS A 158 18.03 19.27 -8.08
N PRO A 159 16.85 18.91 -7.53
CA PRO A 159 16.71 17.68 -6.75
C PRO A 159 16.88 16.42 -7.62
N PRO A 160 17.40 15.32 -7.05
CA PRO A 160 17.41 14.02 -7.71
C PRO A 160 15.99 13.49 -7.93
N LYS A 161 15.85 12.58 -8.90
CA LYS A 161 14.66 11.75 -9.09
C LYS A 161 14.96 10.35 -8.57
N PHE A 162 14.03 9.78 -7.83
CA PHE A 162 14.08 8.43 -7.28
C PHE A 162 12.92 7.62 -7.82
#